data_AF-A0A182UJ25-F1
#
_entry.id   AF-A0A182UJ25-F1
#
_cell.length_a   1.000
_cell.length_b   1.000
_cell.length_c   1.000
_cell.angle_alpha   90.00
_cell.angle_beta   90.00
_cell.angle_gamma   90.00
#
_symmetry.space_group_name_H-M   'P 1'
#
loop_
_entity.id
_entity.type
_entity.pdbx_description
1 polymer ?
#
loop_
_entity_poly.entity_id
_entity_poly.type
_entity_poly.pdbx_seq_one_letter_code
_entity_poly.pdbx_strand_id
1 'polypeptide(L)'
;MQVIREKYTTGIELITELLHKTEFTAERIKVCATKLINEVAQVKREGNSIAKDILKAMRYREDSNVRISSLLKQSKFLASLLELLEKPESVNTVIENLNKTRTVITLPENLAIHMAADWSAMEGLGIDLVEPWKLLVQSNVSEQLIKRSVRCVILCTHIHVILNFRSIFLSPDSQLFQTGSIWLRITMPLSHTVV
;
A
#
# COMPACT_ATOMS: atom_id res chain seq x y z
N MET A 1 -4.38 5.61 -7.97
CA MET A 1 -5.55 6.01 -8.78
C MET A 1 -5.27 7.38 -9.34
N GLN A 2 -5.52 7.59 -10.63
CA GLN A 2 -5.41 8.91 -11.28
C GLN A 2 -6.82 9.36 -11.62
N VAL A 3 -7.14 10.61 -11.30
CA VAL A 3 -8.48 11.18 -11.51
C VAL A 3 -8.33 12.48 -12.29
N ILE A 4 -9.29 12.72 -13.17
CA ILE A 4 -9.46 13.98 -13.86
C ILE A 4 -9.79 15.06 -12.82
N ARG A 5 -9.18 16.25 -12.91
CA ARG A 5 -9.21 17.28 -11.85
C ARG A 5 -10.64 17.69 -11.49
N GLU A 6 -11.49 17.83 -12.50
CA GLU A 6 -12.90 18.21 -12.38
C GLU A 6 -13.73 17.14 -11.65
N LYS A 7 -13.25 15.89 -11.59
CA LYS A 7 -13.91 14.75 -10.94
C LYS A 7 -13.23 14.34 -9.63
N TYR A 8 -12.42 15.21 -9.05
CA TYR A 8 -11.66 14.94 -7.83
C TYR A 8 -12.54 14.42 -6.69
N THR A 9 -13.64 15.12 -6.39
CA THR A 9 -14.59 14.76 -5.32
C THR A 9 -15.22 13.40 -5.57
N THR A 10 -15.77 13.18 -6.77
CA THR A 10 -16.35 11.90 -7.18
C THR A 10 -15.34 10.76 -7.10
N GLY A 11 -14.07 11.01 -7.44
CA GLY A 11 -13.01 10.02 -7.32
C GLY A 11 -12.80 9.55 -5.88
N ILE A 12 -12.86 10.46 -4.91
CA ILE A 12 -12.68 10.17 -3.49
C ILE A 12 -13.90 9.46 -2.91
N GLU A 13 -15.11 9.84 -3.33
CA GLU A 13 -16.35 9.14 -2.97
C GLU A 13 -16.31 7.69 -3.43
N LEU A 14 -15.86 7.43 -4.67
CA LEU A 14 -15.68 6.09 -5.19
C LEU A 14 -14.62 5.29 -4.41
N ILE A 15 -13.52 5.92 -4.01
CA ILE A 15 -12.51 5.27 -3.15
C ILE A 15 -13.15 4.86 -1.82
N THR A 16 -13.92 5.78 -1.21
CA THR A 16 -14.58 5.53 0.08
C THR A 16 -15.60 4.39 -0.03
N GLU A 17 -16.38 4.38 -1.11
CA GLU A 17 -17.31 3.31 -1.43
C GLU A 17 -16.60 1.96 -1.64
N LEU A 18 -15.53 1.93 -2.43
CA LEU A 18 -14.76 0.71 -2.67
C LEU A 18 -14.12 0.15 -1.40
N LEU A 19 -13.61 1.00 -0.51
CA LEU A 19 -12.96 0.55 0.72
C LEU A 19 -13.97 0.05 1.77
N HIS A 20 -15.13 0.70 1.92
CA HIS A 20 -16.07 0.42 3.00
C HIS A 20 -17.27 -0.44 2.60
N LYS A 21 -17.80 -0.27 1.38
CA LYS A 21 -19.04 -0.93 0.94
C LYS A 21 -18.82 -2.18 0.08
N THR A 22 -17.58 -2.64 -0.05
CA THR A 22 -17.30 -3.88 -0.80
C THR A 22 -17.85 -5.10 -0.07
N GLU A 23 -18.68 -5.88 -0.74
CA GLU A 23 -19.19 -7.15 -0.23
C GLU A 23 -18.36 -8.32 -0.76
N PHE A 24 -17.87 -9.17 0.15
CA PHE A 24 -17.12 -10.38 -0.18
C PHE A 24 -18.07 -11.57 -0.30
N THR A 25 -18.34 -12.02 -1.53
CA THR A 25 -19.11 -13.25 -1.79
C THR A 25 -18.19 -14.40 -2.19
N ALA A 26 -18.57 -15.63 -1.84
CA ALA A 26 -17.75 -16.82 -2.06
C ALA A 26 -17.45 -17.04 -3.56
N GLU A 27 -18.43 -16.79 -4.43
CA GLU A 27 -18.28 -16.93 -5.88
C GLU A 27 -17.25 -15.94 -6.43
N ARG A 28 -17.28 -14.68 -5.95
CA ARG A 28 -16.36 -13.64 -6.40
C ARG A 28 -14.94 -13.93 -5.92
N ILE A 29 -14.78 -14.42 -4.69
CA ILE A 29 -13.48 -14.83 -4.16
C ILE A 29 -12.91 -15.99 -4.99
N LYS A 30 -13.71 -17.02 -5.31
CA LYS A 30 -13.28 -18.15 -6.16
C LYS A 30 -12.80 -17.67 -7.54
N VAL A 31 -13.60 -16.84 -8.21
CA VAL A 31 -13.23 -16.31 -9.54
C VAL A 31 -11.94 -15.50 -9.48
N CYS A 32 -11.76 -14.65 -8.47
CA CYS A 32 -10.53 -13.87 -8.29
C CYS A 32 -9.33 -14.76 -7.99
N ALA A 33 -9.45 -15.75 -7.10
CA ALA A 33 -8.38 -16.68 -6.76
C ALA A 33 -7.93 -17.49 -7.98
N THR A 34 -8.87 -18.02 -8.78
CA THR A 34 -8.56 -18.74 -10.02
C THR A 34 -7.82 -17.86 -11.04
N LYS A 35 -8.23 -16.59 -11.19
CA LYS A 35 -7.53 -15.63 -12.06
C LYS A 35 -6.08 -15.41 -11.61
N LEU A 36 -5.87 -15.17 -10.31
CA LEU A 36 -4.53 -14.98 -9.75
C LEU A 36 -3.63 -16.21 -9.92
N ILE A 37 -4.18 -17.43 -9.76
CA ILE A 37 -3.42 -18.67 -10.02
C ILE A 37 -2.97 -18.77 -11.47
N ASN A 38 -3.86 -18.42 -12.41
CA ASN A 38 -3.54 -18.43 -13.84
C ASN A 38 -2.46 -17.39 -14.19
N GLU A 39 -2.48 -16.21 -13.58
CA GLU A 39 -1.42 -15.20 -13.71
C GLU A 39 -0.08 -15.72 -13.17
N VAL A 40 -0.09 -16.35 -11.99
CA VAL A 40 1.12 -16.98 -11.43
C VAL A 40 1.68 -18.05 -12.36
N ALA A 41 0.83 -18.84 -13.01
CA ALA A 41 1.28 -19.83 -13.99
C ALA A 41 1.98 -19.18 -15.21
N GLN A 42 1.59 -17.97 -15.62
CA GLN A 42 2.30 -17.22 -16.66
C GLN A 42 3.64 -16.68 -16.16
N VAL A 43 3.68 -16.09 -14.96
CA VAL A 43 4.94 -15.57 -14.38
C VAL A 43 5.96 -16.68 -14.16
N LYS A 44 5.52 -17.93 -13.90
CA LYS A 44 6.40 -19.09 -13.83
C LYS A 44 7.11 -19.43 -15.15
N ARG A 45 6.68 -18.87 -16.28
CA ARG A 45 7.37 -19.04 -17.57
C ARG A 45 8.52 -18.04 -17.75
N GLU A 46 8.54 -16.98 -16.94
CA GLU A 46 9.62 -16.00 -16.92
C GLU A 46 10.72 -16.42 -15.95
N GLY A 47 11.74 -17.12 -16.46
CA GLY A 47 12.85 -17.62 -15.65
C GLY A 47 13.56 -16.55 -14.81
N ASN A 48 13.70 -15.33 -15.33
CA ASN A 48 14.29 -14.20 -14.60
C ASN A 48 13.47 -13.81 -13.35
N SER A 49 12.14 -13.81 -13.47
CA SER A 49 11.22 -13.48 -12.38
C SER A 49 11.30 -14.54 -11.28
N ILE A 50 11.35 -15.83 -11.64
CA ILE A 50 11.54 -16.92 -10.67
C ILE A 50 12.91 -16.85 -9.99
N ALA A 51 13.99 -16.66 -10.74
CA ALA A 51 15.34 -16.61 -10.18
C ALA A 51 15.48 -15.50 -9.13
N LYS A 52 14.90 -14.31 -9.41
CA LYS A 52 14.83 -13.20 -8.44
C LYS A 52 14.04 -13.59 -7.20
N ASP A 53 12.93 -14.30 -7.34
CA ASP A 53 12.11 -14.71 -6.20
C ASP A 53 12.77 -15.79 -5.34
N ILE A 54 13.50 -16.73 -5.95
CA ILE A 54 14.33 -17.70 -5.21
C ILE A 54 15.45 -16.97 -4.47
N LEU A 55 16.12 -16.00 -5.11
CA LEU A 55 17.16 -15.21 -4.46
C LEU A 55 16.62 -14.43 -3.26
N LYS A 56 15.43 -13.83 -3.37
CA LYS A 56 14.73 -13.22 -2.23
C LYS A 56 14.43 -14.27 -1.15
N ALA A 57 13.96 -15.45 -1.52
CA ALA A 57 13.67 -16.51 -0.57
C ALA A 57 14.93 -16.94 0.20
N MET A 58 16.10 -16.98 -0.43
CA MET A 58 17.36 -17.30 0.26
C MET A 58 17.85 -16.16 1.16
N ARG A 59 17.63 -14.91 0.76
CA ARG A 59 18.15 -13.73 1.46
C ARG A 59 17.29 -13.27 2.63
N TYR A 60 15.98 -13.39 2.51
CA TYR A 60 15.04 -12.87 3.51
C TYR A 60 14.55 -13.98 4.46
N ARG A 61 14.30 -13.57 5.72
CA ARG A 61 13.73 -14.43 6.76
C ARG A 61 12.35 -14.93 6.36
N GLU A 62 11.96 -16.10 6.89
CA GLU A 62 10.71 -16.78 6.50
C GLU A 62 9.45 -15.97 6.81
N ASP A 63 9.48 -15.20 7.89
CA ASP A 63 8.43 -14.32 8.40
C ASP A 63 8.42 -12.94 7.75
N SER A 64 9.40 -12.63 6.90
CA SER A 64 9.46 -11.33 6.25
C SER A 64 8.34 -11.17 5.23
N ASN A 65 7.80 -9.94 5.12
CA ASN A 65 6.79 -9.60 4.12
C ASN A 65 7.24 -9.98 2.71
N VAL A 66 8.51 -9.77 2.37
CA VAL A 66 9.09 -10.08 1.05
C VAL A 66 9.02 -11.58 0.74
N ARG A 67 9.24 -12.44 1.73
CA ARG A 67 9.20 -13.90 1.54
C ARG A 67 7.78 -14.44 1.59
N ILE A 68 6.93 -13.92 2.47
CA ILE A 68 5.50 -14.29 2.54
C ILE A 68 4.78 -13.90 1.24
N SER A 69 5.11 -12.75 0.66
CA SER A 69 4.56 -12.27 -0.61
C SER A 69 5.26 -12.85 -1.85
N SER A 70 6.09 -13.88 -1.72
CA SER A 70 6.75 -14.51 -2.87
C SER A 70 5.74 -15.25 -3.75
N LEU A 71 6.02 -15.32 -5.05
CA LEU A 71 5.21 -15.98 -6.07
C LEU A 71 4.86 -17.42 -5.67
N LEU A 72 5.84 -18.16 -5.16
CA LEU A 72 5.66 -19.56 -4.78
C LEU A 72 4.75 -19.72 -3.55
N LYS A 73 4.88 -18.84 -2.56
CA LYS A 73 4.03 -18.84 -1.36
C LYS A 73 2.61 -18.40 -1.70
N GLN A 74 2.45 -17.36 -2.52
CA GLN A 74 1.15 -16.91 -3.02
C GLN A 74 0.45 -18.01 -3.81
N SER A 75 1.16 -18.72 -4.70
CA SER A 75 0.60 -19.86 -5.45
C SER A 75 0.04 -20.94 -4.53
N LYS A 76 0.80 -21.31 -3.49
CA LYS A 76 0.38 -22.32 -2.53
C LYS A 76 -0.80 -21.84 -1.69
N PHE A 77 -0.75 -20.60 -1.23
CA PHE A 77 -1.83 -19.98 -0.46
C PHE A 77 -3.14 -19.95 -1.26
N LEU A 78 -3.10 -19.51 -2.52
CA LEU A 78 -4.30 -19.42 -3.38
C LEU A 78 -4.89 -20.81 -3.68
N ALA A 79 -4.06 -21.83 -3.88
CA ALA A 79 -4.53 -23.20 -4.06
C ALA A 79 -5.24 -23.72 -2.79
N SER A 80 -4.62 -23.55 -1.62
CA SER A 80 -5.24 -23.92 -0.34
C SER A 80 -6.51 -23.10 -0.05
N LEU A 81 -6.56 -21.83 -0.48
CA LEU A 81 -7.76 -20.99 -0.36
C LEU A 81 -8.92 -21.55 -1.21
N LEU A 82 -8.66 -22.04 -2.42
CA LEU A 82 -9.69 -22.66 -3.25
C LEU A 82 -10.24 -23.94 -2.60
N GLU A 83 -9.37 -24.80 -2.06
CA GLU A 83 -9.79 -26.01 -1.32
C GLU A 83 -10.65 -25.67 -0.10
N LEU A 84 -10.32 -24.60 0.63
CA LEU A 84 -11.12 -24.10 1.76
C LEU A 84 -12.48 -23.53 1.32
N LEU A 85 -12.59 -23.00 0.11
CA LEU A 85 -13.85 -22.46 -0.42
C LEU A 85 -14.75 -23.56 -1.01
N GLU A 86 -14.25 -24.78 -1.22
CA GLU A 86 -15.06 -25.94 -1.61
C GLU A 86 -15.85 -26.51 -0.42
N LYS A 87 -15.32 -26.39 0.79
CA LYS A 87 -15.98 -26.86 2.01
C LYS A 87 -16.94 -25.78 2.55
N PRO A 88 -18.24 -26.07 2.71
CA PRO A 88 -19.24 -25.06 3.10
C PRO A 88 -19.00 -24.48 4.50
N GLU A 89 -18.45 -25.27 5.42
CA GLU A 89 -18.15 -24.87 6.80
C GLU A 89 -17.07 -23.79 6.92
N SER A 90 -16.06 -23.80 6.03
CA SER A 90 -14.94 -22.85 6.07
C SER A 90 -15.17 -21.57 5.29
N VAL A 91 -16.17 -21.52 4.41
CA VAL A 91 -16.49 -20.31 3.61
C VAL A 91 -16.75 -19.10 4.51
N ASN A 92 -17.57 -19.28 5.55
CA ASN A 92 -17.90 -18.20 6.49
C ASN A 92 -16.64 -17.68 7.21
N THR A 93 -15.73 -18.59 7.58
CA THR A 93 -14.47 -18.23 8.25
C THR A 93 -13.56 -17.42 7.31
N VAL A 94 -13.47 -17.79 6.03
CA VAL A 94 -12.69 -17.05 5.03
C VAL A 94 -13.24 -15.64 4.84
N ILE A 95 -14.57 -15.50 4.71
CA ILE A 95 -15.24 -14.21 4.56
C ILE A 95 -15.02 -13.35 5.81
N GLU A 96 -15.12 -13.93 7.00
CA GLU A 96 -14.85 -13.22 8.25
C GLU A 96 -13.40 -12.71 8.31
N ASN A 97 -12.42 -13.53 7.92
CA ASN A 97 -11.01 -13.14 7.90
C ASN A 97 -10.73 -12.01 6.90
N LEU A 98 -11.37 -12.03 5.72
CA LEU A 98 -11.28 -10.94 4.75
C LEU A 98 -11.89 -9.64 5.30
N ASN A 99 -13.05 -9.73 5.97
CA ASN A 99 -13.67 -8.59 6.62
C ASN A 99 -12.83 -8.03 7.77
N LYS A 100 -12.24 -8.88 8.61
CA LYS A 100 -11.28 -8.47 9.66
C LYS A 100 -10.08 -7.75 9.05
N THR A 101 -9.52 -8.30 7.97
CA THR A 101 -8.40 -7.67 7.26
C THR A 101 -8.79 -6.30 6.73
N ARG A 102 -9.97 -6.19 6.09
CA ARG A 102 -10.53 -4.90 5.62
C ARG A 102 -10.61 -3.89 6.75
N THR A 103 -11.15 -4.28 7.91
CA THR A 103 -11.25 -3.37 9.06
C THR A 103 -9.88 -2.87 9.50
N VAL A 104 -8.87 -3.73 9.60
CA VAL A 104 -7.51 -3.33 10.03
C VAL A 104 -6.86 -2.34 9.06
N ILE A 105 -7.01 -2.55 7.75
CA ILE A 105 -6.41 -1.66 6.74
C ILE A 105 -7.15 -0.32 6.60
N THR A 106 -8.44 -0.26 6.93
CA THR A 106 -9.24 0.97 6.85
C THR A 106 -9.26 1.76 8.16
N LEU A 107 -8.54 1.32 9.20
CA LEU A 107 -8.37 2.10 10.42
C LEU A 107 -7.65 3.43 10.12
N PRO A 108 -8.09 4.56 10.70
CA PRO A 108 -7.49 5.86 10.44
C PRO A 108 -6.04 5.98 10.89
N GLU A 109 -5.63 5.17 11.87
CA GLU A 109 -4.24 5.10 12.35
C GLU A 109 -3.29 4.41 11.36
N ASN A 110 -3.82 3.55 10.50
CA ASN A 110 -3.05 2.81 9.49
C ASN A 110 -3.13 3.45 8.10
N LEU A 111 -3.94 4.51 7.97
CA LEU A 111 -4.17 5.20 6.71
C LEU A 111 -3.25 6.41 6.56
N ALA A 112 -2.54 6.48 5.44
CA ALA A 112 -1.80 7.65 5.00
C ALA A 112 -2.19 7.97 3.56
N ILE A 113 -2.50 9.25 3.29
CA ILE A 113 -2.89 9.72 1.96
C ILE A 113 -1.71 10.46 1.34
N HIS A 114 -1.32 10.03 0.15
CA HIS A 114 -0.32 10.71 -0.67
C HIS A 114 -0.99 11.26 -1.93
N MET A 115 -0.86 12.57 -2.14
CA MET A 115 -1.45 13.29 -3.27
C MET A 115 -0.37 13.99 -4.07
N ALA A 116 -0.37 13.80 -5.39
CA ALA A 116 0.48 14.52 -6.31
C ALA A 116 -0.41 15.25 -7.32
N ALA A 117 -0.37 16.57 -7.31
CA ALA A 117 -1.14 17.44 -8.19
C ALA A 117 -0.44 18.79 -8.38
N ASP A 118 -0.77 19.49 -9.46
CA ASP A 118 -0.35 20.88 -9.67
C ASP A 118 -1.25 21.80 -8.82
N TRP A 119 -0.64 22.48 -7.86
CA TRP A 119 -1.36 23.35 -6.93
C TRP A 119 -2.12 24.47 -7.64
N SER A 120 -1.50 25.14 -8.61
CA SER A 120 -2.07 26.30 -9.31
C SER A 120 -3.33 25.91 -10.07
N ALA A 121 -3.31 24.73 -10.69
CA ALA A 121 -4.45 24.20 -11.41
C ALA A 121 -5.60 23.73 -10.49
N MET A 122 -5.28 23.31 -9.27
CA MET A 122 -6.29 22.89 -8.28
C MET A 122 -6.94 24.10 -7.59
N GLU A 123 -6.17 25.14 -7.29
CA GLU A 123 -6.68 26.39 -6.70
C GLU A 123 -7.71 27.06 -7.63
N GLY A 124 -7.46 27.04 -8.94
CA GLY A 124 -8.40 27.55 -9.94
C GLY A 124 -9.77 26.85 -9.99
N LEU A 125 -9.91 25.67 -9.38
CA LEU A 125 -11.19 24.97 -9.27
C LEU A 125 -11.99 25.37 -8.01
N GLY A 126 -11.35 26.01 -7.02
CA GLY A 126 -12.01 26.47 -5.79
C GLY A 126 -12.57 25.35 -4.91
N ILE A 127 -12.04 24.13 -5.02
CA ILE A 127 -12.52 22.95 -4.28
C ILE A 127 -11.71 22.77 -2.99
N ASP A 128 -12.38 22.44 -1.88
CA ASP A 128 -11.70 22.00 -0.66
C ASP A 128 -11.08 20.61 -0.88
N LEU A 129 -9.75 20.54 -0.81
CA LEU A 129 -9.00 19.31 -1.04
C LEU A 129 -9.11 18.33 0.13
N VAL A 130 -9.41 18.79 1.34
CA VAL A 130 -9.33 18.00 2.57
C VAL A 130 -10.69 17.41 2.96
N GLU A 131 -11.77 18.13 2.72
CA GLU A 131 -13.12 17.75 3.14
C GLU A 131 -13.58 16.37 2.62
N PRO A 132 -13.40 16.01 1.33
CA PRO A 132 -13.81 14.71 0.83
C PRO A 132 -13.11 13.52 1.50
N TRP A 133 -11.88 13.71 1.99
CA TRP A 133 -11.12 12.65 2.66
C TRP A 133 -11.62 12.37 4.08
N LYS A 134 -12.37 13.29 4.69
CA LYS A 134 -12.99 13.04 6.00
C LYS A 134 -14.02 11.92 5.94
N LEU A 135 -14.70 11.75 4.80
CA LEU A 135 -15.66 10.67 4.56
C LEU A 135 -15.03 9.27 4.65
N LEU A 136 -13.74 9.17 4.33
CA LEU A 136 -13.01 7.91 4.34
C LEU A 136 -12.72 7.45 5.78
N VAL A 137 -12.57 8.38 6.72
CA VAL A 137 -12.40 8.10 8.15
C VAL A 137 -13.78 8.06 8.80
N GLN A 138 -14.49 6.93 8.69
CA GLN A 138 -15.74 6.72 9.41
C GLN A 138 -15.45 6.75 10.92
N SER A 139 -15.86 7.83 11.58
CA SER A 139 -15.49 8.18 12.93
C SER A 139 -16.24 7.35 13.98
N ASN A 140 -15.61 6.29 14.46
CA ASN A 140 -15.80 5.84 15.85
C ASN A 140 -14.66 6.35 16.77
N VAL A 141 -13.81 7.23 16.26
CA VAL A 141 -12.58 7.67 16.94
C VAL A 141 -12.64 9.16 17.22
N SER A 142 -12.51 9.51 18.51
CA SER A 142 -12.47 10.87 19.04
C SER A 142 -11.49 11.77 18.28
N GLU A 143 -11.88 13.01 18.05
CA GLU A 143 -11.20 14.06 17.26
C GLU A 143 -9.71 14.28 17.57
N GLN A 144 -9.21 13.79 18.70
CA GLN A 144 -7.80 13.93 19.09
C GLN A 144 -6.82 13.12 18.22
N LEU A 145 -7.27 12.04 17.56
CA LEU A 145 -6.41 11.20 16.71
C LEU A 145 -6.26 11.73 15.27
N ILE A 146 -7.21 12.52 14.79
CA ILE A 146 -7.20 13.10 13.43
C ILE A 146 -5.99 14.02 13.23
N LYS A 147 -5.51 14.68 14.29
CA LYS A 147 -4.32 15.56 14.26
C LYS A 147 -3.02 14.83 13.86
N ARG A 148 -2.95 13.49 13.95
CA ARG A 148 -1.77 12.71 13.53
C ARG A 148 -1.84 12.20 12.08
N SER A 149 -3.03 12.05 11.51
CA SER A 149 -3.25 11.28 10.28
C SER A 149 -3.05 12.11 9.00
N VAL A 150 -3.31 13.42 9.02
CA VAL A 150 -3.12 14.27 7.83
C VAL A 150 -1.71 14.90 7.82
N ARG A 151 -0.70 14.10 7.49
CA ARG A 151 0.56 14.65 6.94
C ARG A 151 0.49 14.58 5.43
N CYS A 152 -0.06 15.64 4.83
CA CYS A 152 0.11 15.88 3.40
C CYS A 152 1.57 16.25 3.15
N VAL A 153 2.39 15.29 2.69
CA VAL A 153 3.72 15.60 2.16
C VAL A 153 3.51 16.12 0.74
N ILE A 154 3.30 17.43 0.62
CA ILE A 154 3.21 18.11 -0.67
C ILE A 154 4.64 18.20 -1.22
N LEU A 155 5.01 17.25 -2.09
CA LEU A 155 6.25 17.34 -2.86
C LEU A 155 6.05 18.37 -3.97
N CYS A 156 6.35 19.62 -3.67
CA CYS A 156 6.50 20.69 -4.66
C CYS A 156 7.70 20.33 -5.56
N THR A 157 7.51 20.42 -6.87
CA THR A 157 8.49 20.04 -7.90
C THR A 157 9.68 21.01 -7.93
N HIS A 158 10.60 20.83 -6.99
CA HIS A 158 12.05 21.06 -7.04
C HIS A 158 12.54 21.15 -5.60
N ILE A 159 12.96 20.03 -5.01
CA ILE A 159 14.00 19.88 -3.96
C ILE A 159 13.94 18.42 -3.44
N HIS A 160 15.09 17.75 -3.48
CA HIS A 160 15.36 16.51 -2.78
C HIS A 160 15.33 16.74 -1.26
N VAL A 161 14.49 16.04 -0.47
CA VAL A 161 14.83 15.51 0.88
C VAL A 161 13.92 14.31 1.27
N ILE A 162 14.52 13.12 1.19
CA ILE A 162 14.56 11.95 2.10
C ILE A 162 13.55 11.79 3.29
N LEU A 163 12.86 10.63 3.24
CA LEU A 163 12.41 9.63 4.26
C LEU A 163 11.57 9.99 5.50
N ASN A 164 10.50 9.20 5.69
CA ASN A 164 10.17 8.67 7.01
C ASN A 164 9.75 7.18 6.90
N PHE A 165 10.70 6.27 7.16
CA PHE A 165 10.42 4.85 7.39
C PHE A 165 10.05 4.67 8.85
N ARG A 166 8.78 4.39 9.15
CA ARG A 166 8.40 3.86 10.46
C ARG A 166 8.30 2.34 10.36
N SER A 167 9.44 1.71 10.56
CA SER A 167 9.55 0.30 10.93
C SER A 167 8.85 0.10 12.28
N ILE A 168 7.79 -0.70 12.32
CA ILE A 168 7.34 -1.35 13.56
C ILE A 168 8.14 -2.65 13.66
N PHE A 169 9.21 -2.62 14.44
CA PHE A 169 9.88 -3.82 14.93
C PHE A 169 10.28 -3.56 16.39
N LEU A 170 9.49 -4.10 17.31
CA LEU A 170 9.89 -4.28 18.72
C LEU A 170 10.55 -5.65 18.82
N SER A 171 11.87 -5.67 18.93
CA SER A 171 12.59 -6.63 19.77
C SER A 171 13.98 -6.08 20.07
N PRO A 172 14.39 -6.03 21.36
CA PRO A 172 15.74 -5.63 21.75
C PRO A 172 16.63 -6.86 21.63
N ASP A 173 17.58 -6.85 20.71
CA ASP A 173 18.92 -7.43 20.85
C ASP A 173 19.53 -7.75 19.49
N SER A 174 20.85 -7.57 19.41
CA SER A 174 21.80 -8.04 18.40
C SER A 174 22.02 -7.21 17.12
N GLN A 175 23.05 -6.37 17.23
CA GLN A 175 24.22 -6.22 16.33
C GLN A 175 24.07 -5.70 14.88
N LEU A 176 24.77 -4.59 14.69
CA LEU A 176 25.23 -3.95 13.44
C LEU A 176 25.70 -4.94 12.37
N PHE A 177 25.18 -4.79 11.15
CA PHE A 177 25.91 -5.16 9.92
C PHE A 177 25.69 -4.09 8.85
N GLN A 178 26.81 -3.47 8.44
CA GLN A 178 26.91 -2.51 7.35
C GLN A 178 26.71 -3.19 5.99
N THR A 179 26.07 -2.52 5.04
CA THR A 179 26.38 -2.68 3.61
C THR A 179 26.39 -1.30 2.96
N GLY A 180 27.48 -1.01 2.25
CA GLY A 180 27.92 0.31 1.86
C GLY A 180 27.11 0.98 0.76
N SER A 181 27.18 2.31 0.77
CA SER A 181 26.82 3.18 -0.35
C SER A 181 28.10 3.85 -0.83
N ILE A 182 28.40 3.69 -2.12
CA ILE A 182 29.48 4.36 -2.83
C ILE A 182 29.13 5.85 -2.89
N TRP A 183 29.97 6.67 -2.25
CA TRP A 183 29.91 8.12 -2.29
C TRP A 183 30.69 8.60 -3.51
N LEU A 184 30.03 9.23 -4.50
CA LEU A 184 30.73 10.08 -5.46
C LEU A 184 30.57 11.56 -5.09
N ARG A 185 31.73 12.20 -5.06
CA ARG A 185 32.12 13.47 -4.44
C ARG A 185 31.44 14.71 -5.04
N ILE A 186 31.02 15.62 -4.16
CA ILE A 186 30.60 17.00 -4.47
C ILE A 186 31.83 17.86 -4.81
N THR A 187 31.72 18.69 -5.83
CA THR A 187 32.44 19.97 -5.92
C THR A 187 31.50 21.05 -6.49
N MET A 188 31.08 21.99 -5.64
CA MET A 188 30.64 23.34 -6.06
C MET A 188 31.87 24.21 -6.33
N PRO A 189 31.80 25.18 -7.25
CA PRO A 189 31.60 26.60 -6.86
C PRO A 189 30.74 27.37 -7.91
N LEU A 190 30.27 28.61 -7.80
CA LEU A 190 30.46 29.77 -6.90
C LEU A 190 29.32 30.79 -7.23
N SER A 191 28.93 31.59 -6.22
CA SER A 191 28.49 33.00 -6.25
C SER A 191 27.54 33.55 -7.35
N HIS A 192 26.45 34.22 -6.93
CA HIS A 192 26.33 35.68 -7.08
C HIS A 192 25.26 36.29 -6.16
N THR A 193 25.68 37.40 -5.56
CA THR A 193 25.03 38.35 -4.64
C THR A 193 23.81 39.04 -5.25
N VAL A 194 22.78 39.34 -4.44
CA VAL A 194 21.81 40.40 -4.74
C VAL A 194 21.65 41.26 -3.49
N VAL A 195 21.94 42.56 -3.66
CA VAL A 195 21.57 43.67 -2.77
C VAL A 195 20.09 43.97 -2.97
#